data_AF-A0A1A8ECV8-F1
#
_entry.id   AF-A0A1A8ECV8-F1
#
_cell.length_a   1.000
_cell.length_b   1.000
_cell.length_c   1.000
_cell.angle_alpha   90.00
_cell.angle_beta   90.00
_cell.angle_gamma   90.00
#
_symmetry.space_group_name_H-M   'P 1'
#
loop_
_entity.id
_entity.type
_entity.pdbx_description
1 polymer ?
#
loop_
_entity_poly.entity_id
_entity_poly.type
_entity_poly.pdbx_seq_one_letter_code
_entity_poly.pdbx_strand_id
1 'polypeptide(L)'
;KIRCGNAGDLPNGEFLHEGEGFIGEKVYADCKTGYALKGPNYRICKSSGWAGEFPSCEETCTAPTVDNSVQKGGVSKYFVGDIMNLTCKQGFQLNGAQTITCRPSGRWQPQPPRCVASKVETQQLTDQKVGCQAPPAASDSNVRLSNKYTFKTSFSSGDRVYYRCDVGYTSVGGSRLRMCFNGIWTPLTLICERMSCGHAGEFENGHFTYSGIHFGDKATAVCNKGYRLVGQGTRMCQSEGWDGRT
;
A
#
# COMPACT_ATOMS: atom_id res chain seq x y z
N LYS A 1 55.37 -12.47 -54.30
CA LYS A 1 54.79 -12.12 -52.99
C LYS A 1 53.55 -12.97 -52.80
N ILE A 2 53.43 -13.72 -51.70
CA ILE A 2 52.22 -14.52 -51.39
C ILE A 2 51.13 -13.56 -50.92
N ARG A 3 49.91 -13.75 -51.42
CA ARG A 3 48.73 -12.93 -51.12
C ARG A 3 47.61 -13.82 -50.59
N CYS A 4 46.89 -13.37 -49.57
CA CYS A 4 45.82 -14.14 -48.94
C CYS A 4 44.49 -14.11 -49.71
N GLY A 5 44.33 -13.18 -50.67
CA GLY A 5 43.11 -13.06 -51.47
C GLY A 5 41.94 -12.49 -50.69
N ASN A 6 40.72 -12.91 -51.04
CA ASN A 6 39.48 -12.46 -50.40
C ASN A 6 39.42 -12.93 -48.92
N ALA A 7 38.99 -12.06 -48.02
CA ALA A 7 38.94 -12.30 -46.58
C ALA A 7 37.75 -13.15 -46.10
N GLY A 8 36.87 -13.56 -47.01
CA GLY A 8 35.59 -14.18 -46.76
C GLY A 8 34.45 -13.15 -46.71
N ASP A 9 33.22 -13.64 -46.81
CA ASP A 9 32.02 -12.81 -46.73
C ASP A 9 31.67 -12.52 -45.28
N LEU A 10 31.51 -11.24 -44.93
CA LEU A 10 31.06 -10.79 -43.60
C LEU A 10 29.56 -10.45 -43.67
N PRO A 11 28.65 -11.29 -43.14
CA PRO A 11 27.23 -10.97 -43.12
C PRO A 11 26.98 -9.66 -42.39
N ASN A 12 26.16 -8.79 -42.99
CA ASN A 12 25.83 -7.45 -42.47
C ASN A 12 27.04 -6.52 -42.25
N GLY A 13 28.14 -6.78 -42.95
CA GLY A 13 29.34 -5.95 -42.96
C GLY A 13 30.14 -6.12 -44.24
N GLU A 14 31.37 -5.62 -44.22
CA GLU A 14 32.39 -5.81 -45.25
C GLU A 14 33.79 -5.75 -44.64
N PHE A 15 34.79 -6.26 -45.37
CA PHE A 15 36.19 -6.14 -44.99
C PHE A 15 36.86 -5.02 -45.78
N LEU A 16 37.38 -4.03 -45.08
CA LEU A 16 38.19 -2.94 -45.62
C LEU A 16 39.66 -3.35 -45.61
N HIS A 17 40.26 -3.45 -46.79
CA HIS A 17 41.65 -3.86 -46.95
C HIS A 17 42.61 -2.67 -46.75
N GLU A 18 43.64 -2.84 -45.92
CA GLU A 18 44.71 -1.84 -45.75
C GLU A 18 45.60 -1.72 -47.00
N GLY A 19 45.73 -2.82 -47.73
CA GLY A 19 46.53 -2.93 -48.95
C GLY A 19 45.97 -4.01 -49.87
N GLU A 20 46.81 -4.69 -50.63
CA GLU A 20 46.34 -5.71 -51.55
C GLU A 20 46.27 -7.14 -50.93
N GLY A 21 46.46 -7.26 -49.62
CA GLY A 21 46.35 -8.51 -48.87
C GLY A 21 47.61 -9.37 -48.86
N PHE A 22 48.79 -8.73 -48.85
CA PHE A 22 50.07 -9.42 -48.73
C PHE A 22 50.36 -9.87 -47.29
N ILE A 23 51.26 -10.85 -47.11
CA ILE A 23 51.64 -11.34 -45.77
C ILE A 23 52.06 -10.16 -44.88
N GLY A 24 51.46 -10.08 -43.69
CA GLY A 24 51.64 -9.02 -42.70
C GLY A 24 50.57 -7.92 -42.75
N GLU A 25 49.88 -7.75 -43.87
CA GLU A 25 48.81 -6.73 -44.02
C GLU A 25 47.52 -7.16 -43.31
N LYS A 26 46.72 -6.17 -42.92
CA LYS A 26 45.45 -6.37 -42.22
C LYS A 26 44.24 -6.05 -43.10
N VAL A 27 43.15 -6.72 -42.77
CA VAL A 27 41.80 -6.36 -43.21
C VAL A 27 40.98 -6.03 -41.99
N TYR A 28 40.23 -4.94 -42.06
CA TYR A 28 39.41 -4.44 -40.97
C TYR A 28 37.94 -4.75 -41.24
N ALA A 29 37.24 -5.26 -40.25
CA ALA A 29 35.81 -5.49 -40.37
C ALA A 29 35.06 -4.17 -40.14
N ASP A 30 34.21 -3.80 -41.09
CA ASP A 30 33.28 -2.68 -40.99
C ASP A 30 31.84 -3.20 -41.08
N CYS A 31 30.99 -2.80 -40.15
CA CYS A 31 29.61 -3.26 -40.08
C CYS A 31 28.67 -2.24 -40.72
N LYS A 32 27.68 -2.74 -41.47
CA LYS A 32 26.63 -1.90 -42.03
C LYS A 32 25.85 -1.19 -40.92
N THR A 33 25.25 -0.05 -41.25
CA THR A 33 24.44 0.73 -40.31
C THR A 33 23.37 -0.14 -39.63
N GLY A 34 23.28 -0.06 -38.29
CA GLY A 34 22.36 -0.88 -37.47
C GLY A 34 23.01 -2.13 -36.85
N TYR A 35 24.20 -2.51 -37.31
CA TYR A 35 24.96 -3.63 -36.78
C TYR A 35 26.19 -3.14 -36.02
N ALA A 36 26.64 -3.91 -35.03
CA ALA A 36 27.88 -3.64 -34.33
C ALA A 36 28.82 -4.84 -34.40
N LEU A 37 30.11 -4.53 -34.51
CA LEU A 37 31.16 -5.51 -34.53
C LEU A 37 31.26 -6.20 -33.15
N LYS A 38 31.23 -7.53 -33.16
CA LYS A 38 31.53 -8.37 -32.02
C LYS A 38 32.74 -9.25 -32.35
N GLY A 39 33.72 -9.21 -31.46
CA GLY A 39 35.03 -9.84 -31.66
C GLY A 39 36.10 -8.86 -32.16
N PRO A 40 37.24 -9.37 -32.65
CA PRO A 40 38.35 -8.53 -33.10
C PRO A 40 37.99 -7.74 -34.37
N ASN A 41 38.48 -6.51 -34.48
CA ASN A 41 38.19 -5.62 -35.61
C ASN A 41 39.06 -5.84 -36.84
N TYR A 42 40.00 -6.79 -36.81
CA TYR A 42 40.83 -7.09 -37.96
C TYR A 42 41.26 -8.56 -38.04
N ARG A 43 41.62 -8.97 -39.24
CA ARG A 43 42.36 -10.22 -39.52
C ARG A 43 43.67 -9.88 -40.22
N ILE A 44 44.67 -10.73 -40.06
CA ILE A 44 46.02 -10.51 -40.60
C ILE A 44 46.40 -11.59 -41.59
N CYS A 45 46.99 -11.23 -42.72
CA CYS A 45 47.42 -12.17 -43.73
C CYS A 45 48.71 -12.88 -43.28
N LYS A 46 48.68 -14.22 -43.21
CA LYS A 46 49.83 -15.09 -42.91
C LYS A 46 50.12 -16.01 -44.10
N SER A 47 51.19 -16.80 -44.02
CA SER A 47 51.54 -17.79 -45.05
C SER A 47 50.45 -18.84 -45.29
N SER A 48 49.60 -19.10 -44.28
CA SER A 48 48.46 -20.02 -44.35
C SER A 48 47.13 -19.34 -44.75
N GLY A 49 47.14 -18.06 -45.10
CA GLY A 49 45.93 -17.27 -45.39
C GLY A 49 45.56 -16.28 -44.28
N TRP A 50 44.34 -15.77 -44.32
CA TRP A 50 43.83 -14.82 -43.31
C TRP A 50 43.69 -15.49 -41.94
N ALA A 51 44.40 -14.95 -40.94
CA ALA A 51 44.44 -15.46 -39.57
C ALA A 51 43.78 -14.50 -38.57
N GLY A 52 43.29 -15.06 -37.46
CA GLY A 52 42.50 -14.37 -36.44
C GLY A 52 41.08 -14.91 -36.37
N GLU A 53 40.37 -14.64 -35.27
CA GLU A 53 38.96 -15.00 -35.14
C GLU A 53 38.12 -14.26 -36.18
N PHE A 54 37.07 -14.92 -36.69
CA PHE A 54 36.16 -14.32 -37.64
C PHE A 54 35.16 -13.44 -36.89
N PRO A 55 35.13 -12.11 -37.11
CA PRO A 55 34.20 -11.24 -36.40
C PRO A 55 32.76 -11.43 -36.87
N SER A 56 31.80 -11.03 -36.05
CA SER A 56 30.38 -10.98 -36.41
C SER A 56 29.84 -9.56 -36.34
N CYS A 57 28.99 -9.18 -37.29
CA CYS A 57 28.18 -7.97 -37.23
C CYS A 57 26.79 -8.36 -36.69
N GLU A 58 26.55 -8.10 -35.41
CA GLU A 58 25.29 -8.43 -34.74
C GLU A 58 24.37 -7.22 -34.68
N GLU A 59 23.05 -7.45 -34.80
CA GLU A 59 22.07 -6.40 -34.54
C GLU A 59 22.23 -5.91 -33.11
N THR A 60 22.19 -4.59 -32.94
CA THR A 60 22.25 -3.97 -31.61
C THR A 60 20.98 -3.22 -31.33
N CYS A 61 20.58 -3.24 -30.06
CA CYS A 61 19.55 -2.33 -29.61
C CYS A 61 20.18 -0.96 -29.37
N THR A 62 19.57 0.08 -29.91
CA THR A 62 19.92 1.47 -29.59
C THR A 62 19.51 1.77 -28.16
N ALA A 63 20.22 2.66 -27.46
CA ALA A 63 19.76 3.17 -26.17
C ALA A 63 18.32 3.68 -26.31
N PRO A 64 17.36 3.17 -25.53
CA PRO A 64 15.98 3.58 -25.69
C PRO A 64 15.80 4.99 -25.12
N THR A 65 15.12 5.83 -25.88
CA THR A 65 14.82 7.20 -25.47
C THR A 65 13.59 7.18 -24.58
N VAL A 66 13.80 7.33 -23.28
CA VAL A 66 12.71 7.47 -22.31
C VAL A 66 12.82 8.86 -21.69
N ASP A 67 11.91 9.76 -22.08
CA ASP A 67 11.85 11.10 -21.52
C ASP A 67 11.68 11.07 -20.01
N ASN A 68 12.29 12.04 -19.31
CA ASN A 68 12.26 12.12 -17.85
C ASN A 68 12.80 10.86 -17.14
N SER A 69 13.68 10.09 -17.78
CA SER A 69 14.42 8.99 -17.15
C SER A 69 15.81 9.41 -16.67
N VAL A 70 16.34 8.66 -15.72
CA VAL A 70 17.74 8.68 -15.29
C VAL A 70 18.46 7.61 -16.11
N GLN A 71 19.12 8.02 -17.19
CA GLN A 71 19.99 7.10 -17.92
C GLN A 71 21.31 6.95 -17.17
N LYS A 72 21.57 5.75 -16.65
CA LYS A 72 22.79 5.42 -15.94
C LYS A 72 23.79 4.79 -16.93
N GLY A 73 24.82 5.54 -17.30
CA GLY A 73 25.95 5.04 -18.11
C GLY A 73 25.77 5.22 -19.62
N GLY A 74 26.65 6.02 -20.22
CA GLY A 74 26.65 6.39 -21.63
C GLY A 74 27.20 5.31 -22.57
N VAL A 75 26.59 4.12 -22.56
CA VAL A 75 26.83 3.12 -23.61
C VAL A 75 25.81 3.35 -24.72
N SER A 76 26.28 3.62 -25.94
CA SER A 76 25.43 3.96 -27.08
C SER A 76 24.85 2.73 -27.81
N LYS A 77 25.40 1.53 -27.56
CA LYS A 77 25.05 0.28 -28.24
C LYS A 77 24.90 -0.88 -27.25
N TYR A 78 23.80 -1.63 -27.37
CA TYR A 78 23.51 -2.79 -26.53
C TYR A 78 23.43 -4.05 -27.39
N PHE A 79 24.08 -5.12 -26.95
CA PHE A 79 24.10 -6.41 -27.64
C PHE A 79 22.89 -7.26 -27.24
N VAL A 80 22.57 -8.24 -28.08
CA VAL A 80 21.50 -9.19 -27.81
C VAL A 80 21.74 -9.91 -26.48
N GLY A 81 20.74 -9.90 -25.60
CA GLY A 81 20.83 -10.42 -24.24
C GLY A 81 21.09 -9.36 -23.16
N ASP A 82 21.54 -8.16 -23.54
CA ASP A 82 21.76 -7.07 -22.59
C ASP A 82 20.45 -6.67 -21.91
N ILE A 83 20.54 -6.38 -20.63
CA ILE A 83 19.41 -6.00 -19.78
C ILE A 83 19.62 -4.57 -19.31
N MET A 84 18.60 -3.74 -19.45
CA MET A 84 18.62 -2.37 -18.97
C MET A 84 17.50 -2.13 -17.96
N ASN A 85 17.88 -1.52 -16.82
CA ASN A 85 16.96 -1.08 -15.79
C ASN A 85 16.70 0.42 -15.93
N LEU A 86 15.44 0.78 -16.13
CA LEU A 86 14.99 2.15 -16.29
C LEU A 86 14.49 2.73 -14.97
N THR A 87 14.90 3.96 -14.70
CA THR A 87 14.48 4.72 -13.52
C THR A 87 14.01 6.08 -13.97
N CYS A 88 12.92 6.60 -13.41
CA CYS A 88 12.44 7.94 -13.71
C CYS A 88 13.11 9.01 -12.84
N LYS A 89 13.22 10.23 -13.37
CA LYS A 89 13.62 11.42 -12.60
C LYS A 89 12.58 11.72 -11.52
N GLN A 90 12.98 12.45 -10.49
CA GLN A 90 12.08 12.88 -9.42
C GLN A 90 10.84 13.59 -9.99
N GLY A 91 9.66 13.23 -9.49
CA GLY A 91 8.37 13.76 -9.96
C GLY A 91 7.69 12.94 -11.07
N PHE A 92 8.34 11.89 -11.57
CA PHE A 92 7.78 11.01 -12.59
C PHE A 92 7.75 9.54 -12.11
N GLN A 93 6.73 8.80 -12.54
CA GLN A 93 6.56 7.38 -12.27
C GLN A 93 6.66 6.56 -13.55
N LEU A 94 7.24 5.37 -13.44
CA LEU A 94 7.45 4.45 -14.55
C LEU A 94 6.13 3.75 -14.87
N ASN A 95 5.59 4.00 -16.07
CA ASN A 95 4.42 3.33 -16.60
C ASN A 95 4.89 2.30 -17.65
N GLY A 96 4.91 1.03 -17.25
CA GLY A 96 5.40 -0.10 -18.04
C GLY A 96 6.40 -0.95 -17.27
N ALA A 97 7.21 -1.74 -17.98
CA ALA A 97 8.20 -2.60 -17.35
C ALA A 97 9.47 -1.82 -16.99
N GLN A 98 9.95 -1.99 -15.75
CA GLN A 98 11.18 -1.37 -15.28
C GLN A 98 12.43 -1.94 -15.96
N THR A 99 12.38 -3.22 -16.35
CA THR A 99 13.51 -3.95 -16.94
C THR A 99 13.15 -4.33 -18.37
N ILE A 100 14.08 -4.06 -19.29
CA ILE A 100 13.95 -4.42 -20.71
C ILE A 100 15.19 -5.20 -21.17
N THR A 101 14.99 -6.11 -22.12
CA THR A 101 16.07 -6.96 -22.66
C THR A 101 16.20 -6.77 -24.16
N CYS A 102 17.43 -6.65 -24.66
CA CYS A 102 17.70 -6.58 -26.09
C CYS A 102 17.50 -7.96 -26.73
N ARG A 103 16.54 -8.07 -27.65
CA ARG A 103 16.21 -9.33 -28.33
C ARG A 103 16.96 -9.46 -29.67
N PRO A 104 17.08 -10.68 -30.22
CA PRO A 104 17.72 -10.94 -31.51
C PRO A 104 17.16 -10.13 -32.69
N SER A 105 15.95 -9.58 -32.55
CA SER A 105 15.31 -8.72 -33.55
C SER A 105 15.78 -7.25 -33.49
N GLY A 106 16.87 -6.94 -32.79
CA GLY A 106 17.36 -5.56 -32.58
C GLY A 106 16.39 -4.66 -31.80
N ARG A 107 15.43 -5.24 -31.06
CA ARG A 107 14.39 -4.50 -30.32
C ARG A 107 14.41 -4.83 -28.85
N TRP A 108 14.18 -3.80 -28.03
CA TRP A 108 13.92 -3.97 -26.61
C TRP A 108 12.58 -4.64 -26.37
N GLN A 109 12.58 -5.67 -25.53
CA GLN A 109 11.36 -6.32 -25.09
C GLN A 109 11.36 -6.53 -23.56
N PRO A 110 10.25 -6.18 -22.87
CA PRO A 110 9.10 -5.43 -23.40
C PRO A 110 9.49 -4.04 -23.93
N GLN A 111 8.58 -3.38 -24.65
CA GLN A 111 8.84 -2.05 -25.21
C GLN A 111 9.22 -1.06 -24.10
N PRO A 112 10.09 -0.07 -24.37
CA PRO A 112 10.51 0.89 -23.36
C PRO A 112 9.30 1.57 -22.68
N PRO A 113 9.25 1.63 -21.33
CA PRO A 113 8.19 2.28 -20.57
C PRO A 113 8.22 3.80 -20.76
N ARG A 114 7.17 4.48 -20.27
CA ARG A 114 7.12 5.94 -20.22
C ARG A 114 7.22 6.42 -18.78
N CYS A 115 8.03 7.44 -18.54
CA CYS A 115 7.97 8.19 -17.28
C CYS A 115 6.83 9.22 -17.39
N VAL A 116 5.69 8.90 -16.79
CA VAL A 116 4.56 9.82 -16.73
C VAL A 116 4.73 10.71 -15.50
N ALA A 117 4.30 11.98 -15.59
CA ALA A 117 4.23 12.81 -14.39
C ALA A 117 3.42 12.02 -13.38
N SER A 118 4.00 11.80 -12.20
CA SER A 118 3.23 11.25 -11.10
C SER A 118 2.03 12.16 -10.98
N LYS A 119 0.80 11.64 -11.17
CA LYS A 119 -0.38 12.36 -10.75
C LYS A 119 -0.21 12.49 -9.25
N VAL A 120 0.39 13.61 -8.85
CA VAL A 120 0.27 14.14 -7.53
C VAL A 120 -1.20 14.49 -7.46
N GLU A 121 -2.04 13.48 -7.18
CA GLU A 121 -3.14 13.71 -6.27
C GLU A 121 -2.53 14.50 -5.14
N THR A 122 -2.90 15.76 -5.13
CA THR A 122 -2.52 16.73 -4.13
C THR A 122 -3.30 16.34 -2.87
N GLN A 123 -2.98 15.18 -2.32
CA GLN A 123 -3.13 14.90 -0.90
C GLN A 123 -1.70 14.81 -0.36
N GLN A 124 -1.13 16.01 -0.28
CA GLN A 124 -0.22 16.49 0.75
C GLN A 124 0.77 15.46 1.31
N LEU A 125 2.03 15.65 0.93
CA LEU A 125 3.19 15.29 1.74
C LEU A 125 3.16 16.13 3.04
N THR A 126 2.30 15.77 3.97
CA THR A 126 2.58 15.93 5.39
C THR A 126 2.75 14.53 5.91
N ASP A 127 3.87 14.24 6.57
CA ASP A 127 4.12 13.11 7.46
C ASP A 127 2.83 12.46 8.00
N GLN A 128 2.19 11.59 7.20
CA GLN A 128 0.86 11.08 7.51
C GLN A 128 1.07 9.83 8.32
N LYS A 129 1.45 10.06 9.58
CA LYS A 129 1.26 9.12 10.69
C LYS A 129 -0.11 8.50 10.50
N VAL A 130 -0.17 7.27 9.97
CA VAL A 130 -1.43 6.64 9.52
C VAL A 130 -2.39 6.64 10.69
N GLY A 131 -3.28 7.62 10.66
CA GLY A 131 -4.17 7.96 11.74
C GLY A 131 -5.51 7.28 11.50
N CYS A 132 -6.24 7.05 12.58
CA CYS A 132 -7.57 6.50 12.47
C CYS A 132 -8.57 7.62 12.18
N GLN A 133 -9.61 7.30 11.41
CA GLN A 133 -10.79 8.13 11.31
C GLN A 133 -11.62 8.02 12.60
N ALA A 134 -12.79 8.67 12.63
CA ALA A 134 -13.75 8.57 13.71
C ALA A 134 -13.92 7.11 14.19
N PRO A 135 -13.87 6.83 15.50
CA PRO A 135 -14.05 5.49 16.05
C PRO A 135 -15.38 4.89 15.58
N PRO A 136 -15.41 3.60 15.18
CA PRO A 136 -16.66 2.97 14.77
C PRO A 136 -17.65 2.92 15.95
N ALA A 137 -18.93 2.84 15.65
CA ALA A 137 -19.95 2.63 16.67
C ALA A 137 -19.65 1.36 17.49
N ALA A 138 -20.10 1.35 18.75
CA ALA A 138 -20.07 0.13 19.55
C ALA A 138 -21.09 -0.86 18.98
N SER A 139 -20.81 -2.16 19.15
CA SER A 139 -21.75 -3.22 18.78
C SER A 139 -22.98 -3.26 19.70
N ASP A 140 -22.78 -2.90 20.97
CA ASP A 140 -23.84 -2.74 21.95
C ASP A 140 -24.44 -1.32 21.85
N SER A 141 -25.76 -1.25 21.73
CA SER A 141 -26.52 0.00 21.62
C SER A 141 -26.44 0.88 22.87
N ASN A 142 -26.12 0.28 24.03
CA ASN A 142 -26.02 0.96 25.32
C ASN A 142 -24.59 1.45 25.60
N VAL A 143 -23.73 1.48 24.57
CA VAL A 143 -22.36 1.93 24.67
C VAL A 143 -22.12 3.10 23.73
N ARG A 144 -21.65 4.23 24.27
CA ARG A 144 -21.40 5.45 23.51
C ARG A 144 -19.97 5.93 23.64
N LEU A 145 -19.48 6.54 22.56
CA LEU A 145 -18.23 7.28 22.61
C LEU A 145 -18.38 8.47 23.58
N SER A 146 -17.39 8.69 24.43
CA SER A 146 -17.41 9.83 25.36
C SER A 146 -17.55 11.16 24.59
N ASN A 147 -18.41 12.05 25.06
CA ASN A 147 -18.79 13.29 24.37
C ASN A 147 -17.59 14.16 23.94
N LYS A 148 -16.47 14.10 24.67
CA LYS A 148 -15.22 14.81 24.33
C LYS A 148 -14.62 14.41 22.98
N TYR A 149 -15.02 13.29 22.40
CA TYR A 149 -14.48 12.79 21.13
C TYR A 149 -15.49 12.86 19.98
N THR A 150 -16.76 13.16 20.24
CA THR A 150 -17.86 13.07 19.26
C THR A 150 -17.68 14.00 18.06
N PHE A 151 -17.05 15.17 18.27
CA PHE A 151 -16.82 16.15 17.20
C PHE A 151 -15.47 15.94 16.48
N LYS A 152 -14.64 15.01 16.94
CA LYS A 152 -13.31 14.75 16.34
C LYS A 152 -13.42 13.67 15.28
N THR A 153 -13.01 14.00 14.06
CA THR A 153 -13.13 13.11 12.89
C THR A 153 -11.83 12.37 12.54
N SER A 154 -10.70 12.76 13.16
CA SER A 154 -9.37 12.20 12.89
C SER A 154 -8.54 12.01 14.18
N PHE A 155 -7.74 10.96 14.21
CA PHE A 155 -6.95 10.53 15.36
C PHE A 155 -5.57 10.06 14.92
N SER A 156 -4.54 10.44 15.65
CA SER A 156 -3.16 10.02 15.36
C SER A 156 -2.92 8.57 15.78
N SER A 157 -1.99 7.85 15.13
CA SER A 157 -1.52 6.55 15.63
C SER A 157 -1.00 6.71 17.06
N GLY A 158 -1.48 5.86 17.98
CA GLY A 158 -1.28 5.95 19.43
C GLY A 158 -2.39 6.65 20.22
N ASP A 159 -3.33 7.34 19.55
CA ASP A 159 -4.43 8.04 20.22
C ASP A 159 -5.35 7.04 20.96
N ARG A 160 -5.88 7.52 22.09
CA ARG A 160 -6.74 6.76 23.01
C ARG A 160 -8.10 7.43 23.14
N VAL A 161 -9.16 6.65 22.89
CA VAL A 161 -10.54 7.10 23.09
C VAL A 161 -11.27 6.20 24.07
N TYR A 162 -12.23 6.77 24.76
CA TYR A 162 -12.96 6.10 25.82
C TYR A 162 -14.44 6.06 25.48
N TYR A 163 -15.04 4.89 25.69
CA TYR A 163 -16.47 4.68 25.65
C TYR A 163 -17.05 4.70 27.06
N ARG A 164 -18.35 4.94 27.15
CA ARG A 164 -19.11 4.94 28.40
C ARG A 164 -20.43 4.20 28.16
N CYS A 165 -20.96 3.62 29.22
CA CYS A 165 -22.32 3.11 29.20
C CYS A 165 -23.31 4.27 29.05
N ASP A 166 -24.42 4.00 28.38
CA ASP A 166 -25.55 4.92 28.28
C ASP A 166 -26.20 5.14 29.65
N VAL A 167 -27.02 6.19 29.73
CA VAL A 167 -27.75 6.54 30.95
C VAL A 167 -28.59 5.34 31.40
N GLY A 168 -28.48 4.97 32.69
CA GLY A 168 -29.16 3.79 33.24
C GLY A 168 -28.40 2.47 33.09
N TYR A 169 -27.19 2.50 32.54
CA TYR A 169 -26.31 1.33 32.41
C TYR A 169 -24.99 1.54 33.16
N THR A 170 -24.42 0.46 33.69
CA THR A 170 -23.15 0.44 34.41
C THR A 170 -22.16 -0.55 33.80
N SER A 171 -20.87 -0.24 33.93
CA SER A 171 -19.77 -1.05 33.42
C SER A 171 -19.52 -2.23 34.34
N VAL A 172 -19.85 -3.44 33.92
CA VAL A 172 -19.64 -4.66 34.71
C VAL A 172 -18.38 -5.42 34.31
N GLY A 173 -17.77 -5.10 33.17
CA GLY A 173 -16.56 -5.77 32.72
C GLY A 173 -15.99 -5.25 31.40
N GLY A 174 -14.83 -5.81 31.04
CA GLY A 174 -14.12 -5.49 29.80
C GLY A 174 -13.40 -4.15 29.79
N SER A 175 -12.99 -3.71 28.60
CA SER A 175 -12.23 -2.47 28.42
C SER A 175 -13.04 -1.41 27.68
N ARG A 176 -13.17 -0.23 28.29
CA ARG A 176 -13.75 0.98 27.68
C ARG A 176 -12.82 1.72 26.72
N LEU A 177 -11.57 1.28 26.59
CA LEU A 177 -10.53 1.96 25.83
C LEU A 177 -10.43 1.38 24.42
N ARG A 178 -10.44 2.25 23.40
CA ARG A 178 -9.92 1.94 22.07
C ARG A 178 -8.64 2.72 21.80
N MET A 179 -7.68 2.04 21.19
CA MET A 179 -6.41 2.65 20.75
C MET A 179 -6.33 2.61 19.24
N CYS A 180 -5.86 3.71 18.65
CA CYS A 180 -5.58 3.78 17.24
C CYS A 180 -4.17 3.24 16.97
N PHE A 181 -4.03 2.28 16.06
CA PHE A 181 -2.74 1.81 15.59
C PHE A 181 -2.72 1.73 14.07
N ASN A 182 -1.89 2.56 13.45
CA ASN A 182 -1.68 2.58 11.99
C ASN A 182 -2.99 2.57 11.18
N GLY A 183 -3.96 3.39 11.59
CA GLY A 183 -5.26 3.52 10.93
C GLY A 183 -6.35 2.55 11.40
N ILE A 184 -6.03 1.60 12.28
CA ILE A 184 -6.97 0.59 12.78
C ILE A 184 -7.25 0.80 14.27
N TRP A 185 -8.53 0.80 14.64
CA TRP A 185 -8.94 0.82 16.04
C TRP A 185 -8.90 -0.57 16.65
N THR A 186 -8.37 -0.68 17.87
CA THR A 186 -8.48 -1.93 18.65
C THR A 186 -9.95 -2.29 18.91
N PRO A 187 -10.28 -3.59 19.06
CA PRO A 187 -11.63 -4.02 19.46
C PRO A 187 -12.08 -3.34 20.76
N LEU A 188 -13.37 -3.03 20.86
CA LEU A 188 -13.99 -2.57 22.10
C LEU A 188 -14.61 -3.78 22.80
N THR A 189 -14.30 -3.96 24.09
CA THR A 189 -14.78 -5.11 24.88
C THR A 189 -15.60 -4.69 26.09
N LEU A 190 -15.94 -3.40 26.22
CA LEU A 190 -16.77 -2.87 27.32
C LEU A 190 -18.14 -3.57 27.36
N ILE A 191 -18.51 -4.06 28.54
CA ILE A 191 -19.79 -4.69 28.81
C ILE A 191 -20.60 -3.75 29.72
N CYS A 192 -21.78 -3.35 29.25
CA CYS A 192 -22.69 -2.47 29.96
C CYS A 192 -24.00 -3.20 30.27
N GLU A 193 -24.38 -3.22 31.56
CA GLU A 193 -25.62 -3.83 32.03
C GLU A 193 -26.49 -2.79 32.72
N ARG A 194 -27.80 -3.05 32.81
CA ARG A 194 -28.75 -2.14 33.47
C ARG A 194 -28.32 -1.94 34.93
N MET A 195 -28.28 -0.69 35.39
CA MET A 195 -27.99 -0.43 36.80
C MET A 195 -29.11 -0.97 37.69
N SER A 196 -28.78 -1.40 38.92
CA SER A 196 -29.78 -1.80 39.91
C SER A 196 -30.20 -0.61 40.76
N CYS A 197 -31.51 -0.39 40.88
CA CYS A 197 -32.09 0.56 41.84
C CYS A 197 -32.30 -0.06 43.23
N GLY A 198 -32.07 -1.36 43.40
CA GLY A 198 -32.34 -2.07 44.65
C GLY A 198 -33.83 -2.09 45.00
N HIS A 199 -34.14 -2.12 46.31
CA HIS A 199 -35.51 -2.12 46.79
C HIS A 199 -36.13 -0.71 46.76
N ALA A 200 -37.41 -0.60 46.42
CA ALA A 200 -38.12 0.68 46.31
C ALA A 200 -38.50 1.29 47.67
N GLY A 201 -37.85 0.88 48.76
CA GLY A 201 -38.18 1.30 50.12
C GLY A 201 -39.41 0.60 50.70
N GLU A 202 -39.73 0.93 51.96
CA GLU A 202 -40.92 0.43 52.64
C GLU A 202 -42.17 1.20 52.20
N PHE A 203 -43.33 0.53 52.26
CA PHE A 203 -44.62 1.14 51.96
C PHE A 203 -45.57 0.92 53.13
N GLU A 204 -45.96 2.01 53.79
CA GLU A 204 -46.80 1.93 54.98
C GLU A 204 -48.15 1.29 54.66
N ASN A 205 -48.56 0.32 55.48
CA ASN A 205 -49.81 -0.42 55.30
C ASN A 205 -49.95 -1.08 53.91
N GLY A 206 -48.83 -1.47 53.29
CA GLY A 206 -48.80 -2.22 52.05
C GLY A 206 -47.42 -2.81 51.76
N HIS A 207 -47.19 -3.21 50.51
CA HIS A 207 -45.88 -3.61 50.01
C HIS A 207 -45.73 -3.27 48.53
N PHE A 208 -44.50 -3.31 48.00
CA PHE A 208 -44.25 -3.22 46.56
C PHE A 208 -44.09 -4.60 45.93
N THR A 209 -44.69 -4.77 44.76
CA THR A 209 -44.43 -5.87 43.83
C THR A 209 -43.58 -5.37 42.68
N TYR A 210 -42.64 -6.18 42.19
CA TYR A 210 -41.60 -5.74 41.25
C TYR A 210 -41.70 -6.50 39.92
N SER A 211 -41.56 -5.81 38.80
CA SER A 211 -41.20 -6.46 37.52
C SER A 211 -39.72 -6.86 37.46
N GLY A 212 -38.92 -6.20 38.30
CA GLY A 212 -37.47 -6.35 38.44
C GLY A 212 -36.92 -5.18 39.27
N ILE A 213 -35.61 -5.10 39.42
CA ILE A 213 -34.92 -4.07 40.23
C ILE A 213 -33.91 -3.24 39.43
N HIS A 214 -33.91 -3.36 38.10
CA HIS A 214 -32.94 -2.73 37.22
C HIS A 214 -33.55 -1.59 36.39
N PHE A 215 -32.70 -0.71 35.84
CA PHE A 215 -33.11 0.50 35.11
C PHE A 215 -34.22 0.28 34.08
N GLY A 216 -35.39 0.89 34.27
CA GLY A 216 -36.60 0.71 33.47
C GLY A 216 -37.62 -0.28 34.05
N ASP A 217 -37.28 -1.00 35.12
CA ASP A 217 -38.23 -1.86 35.85
C ASP A 217 -39.20 -1.02 36.69
N LYS A 218 -40.33 -1.64 37.05
CA LYS A 218 -41.45 -1.00 37.74
C LYS A 218 -41.75 -1.69 39.07
N ALA A 219 -41.91 -0.89 40.12
CA ALA A 219 -42.47 -1.28 41.40
C ALA A 219 -43.92 -0.80 41.51
N THR A 220 -44.84 -1.70 41.86
CA THR A 220 -46.28 -1.41 41.98
C THR A 220 -46.74 -1.66 43.41
N ALA A 221 -47.32 -0.63 44.03
CA ALA A 221 -47.80 -0.64 45.40
C ALA A 221 -49.08 -1.49 45.51
N VAL A 222 -49.11 -2.35 46.51
CA VAL A 222 -50.26 -3.19 46.87
C VAL A 222 -50.60 -2.93 48.33
N CYS A 223 -51.82 -2.45 48.58
CA CYS A 223 -52.28 -2.14 49.93
C CYS A 223 -52.65 -3.42 50.70
N ASN A 224 -52.37 -3.42 52.00
CA ASN A 224 -52.85 -4.45 52.90
C ASN A 224 -54.39 -4.38 53.00
N LYS A 225 -55.00 -5.49 53.43
CA LYS A 225 -56.47 -5.57 53.58
C LYS A 225 -56.99 -4.44 54.50
N GLY A 226 -58.00 -3.72 54.03
CA GLY A 226 -58.60 -2.59 54.75
C GLY A 226 -58.03 -1.21 54.39
N TYR A 227 -56.96 -1.16 53.59
CA TYR A 227 -56.35 0.08 53.11
C TYR A 227 -56.62 0.29 51.62
N ARG A 228 -56.61 1.54 51.18
CA ARG A 228 -56.75 1.92 49.77
C ARG A 228 -55.60 2.82 49.34
N LEU A 229 -55.15 2.63 48.10
CA LEU A 229 -54.09 3.45 47.52
C LEU A 229 -54.61 4.88 47.30
N VAL A 230 -53.81 5.88 47.67
CA VAL A 230 -54.07 7.30 47.40
C VAL A 230 -52.83 7.89 46.72
N GLY A 231 -53.01 8.46 45.53
CA GLY A 231 -51.91 9.03 44.74
C GLY A 231 -51.23 8.04 43.79
N GLN A 232 -49.98 8.32 43.42
CA GLN A 232 -49.21 7.50 42.47
C GLN A 232 -48.72 6.22 43.15
N GLY A 233 -49.31 5.07 42.78
CA GLY A 233 -48.93 3.76 43.33
C GLY A 233 -47.84 3.01 42.58
N THR A 234 -47.05 3.71 41.75
CA THR A 234 -46.02 3.06 40.95
C THR A 234 -44.75 3.87 40.94
N ARG A 235 -43.61 3.20 41.16
CA ARG A 235 -42.27 3.76 41.01
C ARG A 235 -41.58 3.11 39.82
N MET A 236 -40.86 3.89 39.02
CA MET A 236 -40.02 3.47 37.92
C MET A 236 -38.55 3.62 38.31
N CYS A 237 -37.75 2.60 38.02
CA CYS A 237 -36.30 2.64 38.24
C CYS A 237 -35.64 3.51 37.15
N GLN A 238 -35.23 4.71 37.52
CA GLN A 238 -34.56 5.69 36.66
C GLN A 238 -33.03 5.69 36.92
N SER A 239 -32.28 6.62 36.32
CA SER A 239 -30.83 6.68 36.43
C SER A 239 -30.32 7.06 37.82
N GLU A 240 -31.16 7.70 38.63
CA GLU A 240 -30.85 8.13 40.00
C GLU A 240 -31.52 7.23 41.07
N GLY A 241 -32.09 6.09 40.66
CA GLY A 241 -32.85 5.20 41.54
C GLY A 241 -34.35 5.18 41.22
N TRP A 242 -35.13 4.66 42.16
CA TRP A 242 -36.59 4.66 42.06
C TRP A 242 -37.14 6.09 42.10
N ASP A 243 -38.00 6.44 41.15
CA ASP A 243 -38.69 7.73 41.16
C ASP A 243 -39.80 7.79 42.22
N GLY A 244 -40.30 9.00 42.47
CA GLY A 244 -41.24 9.28 43.55
C GLY A 244 -40.53 9.51 44.89
N ARG A 245 -41.12 10.35 45.75
CA ARG A 245 -40.57 10.61 47.08
C ARG A 245 -40.69 9.36 47.96
N THR A 246 -39.60 9.02 48.63
CA THR A 246 -39.57 8.16 49.84
C THR A 246 -40.50 8.73 50.90
#